data_AF-A0A4R9AGY7-F1
#
_entry.id   AF-A0A4R9AGY7-F1
#
_cell.length_a   1.000
_cell.length_b   1.000
_cell.length_c   1.000
_cell.angle_alpha   90.00
_cell.angle_beta   90.00
_cell.angle_gamma   90.00
#
_symmetry.space_group_name_H-M   'P 1'
#
loop_
_entity.id
_entity.type
_entity.pdbx_description
1 polymer ?
#
loop_
_entity_poly.entity_id
_entity_poly.type
_entity_poly.pdbx_seq_one_letter_code
_entity_poly.pdbx_strand_id
1 'polypeptide(L)'
;MRLWLKDSERRPDPLPARTDARTALFIGTLLWLIALGAALFIEVTAPGVSKSGAAGAPGSGWWLWCTVIGVGVGVVGLAWVQFRRR
;
A
#
# COMPACT_ATOMS: atom_id res chain seq x y z
N MET A 1 14.37 19.06 33.34
CA MET A 1 13.75 17.86 32.74
C MET A 1 14.67 16.67 32.95
N ARG A 2 14.17 15.53 33.44
CA ARG A 2 14.99 14.31 33.55
C ARG A 2 15.14 13.70 32.16
N LEU A 3 16.38 13.63 31.65
CA LEU A 3 16.69 13.09 30.32
C LEU A 3 16.73 11.55 30.29
N TRP A 4 16.67 10.90 31.45
CA TRP A 4 16.73 9.44 31.56
C TRP A 4 15.89 8.95 32.76
N LEU A 5 15.11 7.89 32.52
CA LEU A 5 14.24 7.23 33.47
C LEU A 5 14.58 5.73 33.50
N LYS A 6 15.00 5.23 34.66
CA LYS A 6 15.29 3.81 34.89
C LYS A 6 14.06 2.96 34.57
N ASP A 7 14.27 1.78 34.00
CA ASP A 7 13.18 0.84 33.68
C ASP A 7 12.33 0.48 34.91
N SER A 8 12.95 0.35 36.09
CA SER A 8 12.24 0.08 37.35
C SER A 8 11.29 1.21 37.79
N GLU A 9 11.50 2.42 37.27
CA GLU A 9 10.66 3.60 37.53
C GLU A 9 9.62 3.81 36.42
N ARG A 10 9.64 3.00 35.36
CA ARG A 10 8.63 3.07 34.29
C ARG A 10 7.34 2.41 34.76
N ARG A 11 6.21 2.98 34.36
CA ARG A 11 4.93 2.28 34.49
C ARG A 11 4.97 1.01 33.64
N PRO A 12 4.23 -0.04 34.05
CA PRO A 12 4.06 -1.23 33.22
C PRO A 12 3.64 -0.83 31.81
N ASP A 13 4.20 -1.51 30.81
CA ASP A 13 3.87 -1.24 29.42
C ASP A 13 2.36 -1.37 29.20
N PRO A 14 1.73 -0.44 28.47
CA PRO A 14 0.32 -0.55 28.17
C PRO A 14 0.06 -1.82 27.37
N LEU A 15 -1.13 -2.39 27.57
CA LEU A 15 -1.59 -3.50 26.73
C LEU A 15 -1.55 -3.09 25.25
N PRO A 16 -1.27 -4.02 24.32
CA PRO A 16 -1.23 -3.72 22.90
C PRO A 16 -2.47 -2.96 22.44
N ALA A 17 -2.25 -1.81 21.79
CA ALA A 17 -3.34 -1.00 21.26
C ALA A 17 -4.14 -1.82 20.24
N ARG A 18 -5.47 -1.81 20.35
CA ARG A 18 -6.36 -2.42 19.36
C ARG A 18 -6.27 -1.62 18.06
N THR A 19 -5.45 -2.09 17.12
CA THR A 19 -5.32 -1.51 15.78
C THR A 19 -6.09 -2.35 14.78
N ASP A 20 -6.90 -1.70 13.91
CA ASP A 20 -7.51 -2.35 12.76
C ASP A 20 -6.71 -2.07 11.48
N ALA A 21 -5.79 -2.98 11.16
CA ALA A 21 -5.00 -2.91 9.93
C ALA A 21 -5.86 -3.09 8.65
N ARG A 22 -7.08 -3.63 8.77
CA ARG A 22 -7.93 -3.93 7.59
C ARG A 22 -8.38 -2.67 6.88
N THR A 23 -8.74 -1.63 7.65
CA THR A 23 -9.18 -0.36 7.07
C THR A 23 -8.08 0.27 6.22
N ALA A 24 -6.84 0.29 6.73
CA ALA A 24 -5.70 0.81 6.00
C ALA A 24 -5.40 -0.01 4.73
N LEU A 25 -5.40 -1.34 4.85
CA LEU A 25 -5.19 -2.24 3.70
C LEU A 25 -6.31 -2.12 2.67
N PHE A 26 -7.56 -2.01 3.09
CA PHE A 26 -8.70 -1.87 2.19
C PHE A 26 -8.66 -0.55 1.42
N ILE A 27 -8.47 0.58 2.12
CA ILE A 27 -8.37 1.90 1.48
C ILE A 27 -7.16 1.95 0.55
N GLY A 28 -6.00 1.46 0.99
CA GLY A 28 -4.80 1.40 0.14
C GLY A 28 -5.00 0.55 -1.10
N THR A 29 -5.65 -0.61 -0.98
CA THR A 29 -5.99 -1.47 -2.13
C THR A 29 -6.96 -0.78 -3.08
N LEU A 30 -7.97 -0.07 -2.55
CA LEU A 30 -8.93 0.69 -3.36
C LEU A 30 -8.24 1.80 -4.15
N LEU A 31 -7.31 2.54 -3.53
CA LEU A 31 -6.53 3.57 -4.22
C LEU A 31 -5.67 2.97 -5.34
N TRP A 32 -5.05 1.80 -5.11
CA TRP A 32 -4.30 1.11 -6.17
C TRP A 32 -5.18 0.60 -7.31
N LEU A 33 -6.41 0.15 -7.01
CA LEU A 33 -7.38 -0.22 -8.05
C LEU A 33 -7.81 0.98 -8.89
N ILE A 34 -8.02 2.14 -8.27
CA ILE A 34 -8.30 3.40 -8.99
C ILE A 34 -7.12 3.77 -9.89
N ALA A 35 -5.90 3.69 -9.37
CA ALA A 35 -4.69 3.98 -10.14
C ALA A 35 -4.51 3.00 -11.32
N LEU A 36 -4.76 1.70 -11.12
CA LEU A 36 -4.73 0.71 -12.19
C LEU A 36 -5.83 1.00 -13.24
N GLY A 37 -7.04 1.35 -12.80
CA GLY A 37 -8.13 1.73 -13.70
C GLY A 37 -7.78 2.93 -14.57
N ALA A 38 -7.18 3.97 -13.98
CA ALA A 38 -6.68 5.13 -14.70
C ALA A 38 -5.57 4.74 -15.69
N ALA A 39 -4.66 3.85 -15.30
CA ALA A 39 -3.58 3.38 -16.15
C ALA A 39 -4.07 2.61 -17.38
N LEU A 40 -5.02 1.70 -17.17
CA LEU A 40 -5.66 0.96 -18.25
C LEU A 40 -6.47 1.88 -19.16
N PHE A 41 -7.17 2.87 -18.61
CA PHE A 41 -7.91 3.86 -19.39
C PHE A 41 -6.99 4.66 -20.32
N ILE A 42 -5.81 5.08 -19.82
CA ILE A 42 -4.80 5.76 -20.64
C ILE A 42 -4.31 4.84 -21.75
N GLU A 43 -4.01 3.57 -21.45
CA GLU A 43 -3.52 2.63 -22.47
C GLU A 43 -4.58 2.37 -23.56
N VAL A 44 -5.86 2.32 -23.20
CA VAL A 44 -6.96 2.14 -24.16
C VAL A 44 -7.15 3.38 -25.03
N THR A 45 -7.05 4.58 -24.46
CA THR A 45 -7.27 5.84 -25.19
C THR A 45 -6.04 6.33 -25.96
N ALA A 46 -4.83 5.94 -25.53
CA ALA A 46 -3.55 6.23 -26.16
C ALA A 46 -2.67 4.96 -26.17
N PRO A 47 -2.86 4.06 -27.16
CA PRO A 47 -2.16 2.79 -27.23
C PRO A 47 -0.64 2.94 -27.29
N GLY A 48 0.09 2.16 -26.49
CA GLY A 48 1.55 2.14 -26.48
C GLY A 48 2.20 3.09 -25.47
N VAL A 49 1.43 3.85 -24.68
CA VAL A 49 1.95 4.65 -23.56
C VAL A 49 2.56 3.77 -22.47
N SER A 50 2.11 2.52 -22.32
CA SER A 50 2.76 1.50 -21.49
C SER A 50 4.20 1.16 -21.91
N LYS A 51 4.62 1.53 -23.13
CA LYS A 51 6.00 1.38 -23.60
C LYS A 51 6.87 2.59 -23.27
N SER A 52 6.29 3.65 -22.71
CA SER A 52 6.98 4.81 -22.17
C SER A 52 6.89 4.85 -20.64
N GLY A 53 7.87 5.51 -20.02
CA GLY A 53 7.83 5.87 -18.61
C GLY A 53 6.77 6.92 -18.32
N ALA A 54 6.68 7.36 -17.07
CA ALA A 54 5.71 8.38 -16.68
C ALA A 54 5.92 9.70 -17.44
N ALA A 55 4.83 10.40 -17.75
CA ALA A 55 4.82 11.71 -18.41
C ALA A 55 5.55 11.76 -19.77
N GLY A 56 5.57 10.65 -20.52
CA GLY A 56 6.18 10.59 -21.85
C GLY A 56 7.70 10.41 -21.82
N ALA A 57 8.30 10.19 -20.66
CA ALA A 57 9.72 9.84 -20.56
C ALA A 57 10.00 8.51 -21.30
N PRO A 58 11.10 8.37 -22.06
CA PRO A 58 11.50 7.08 -22.60
C PRO A 58 11.74 6.07 -21.48
N GLY A 59 11.24 4.84 -21.62
CA GLY A 59 11.49 3.78 -20.63
C GLY A 59 10.36 2.77 -20.53
N SER A 60 10.63 1.63 -19.89
CA SER A 60 9.61 0.61 -19.60
C SER A 60 8.47 1.20 -18.77
N GLY A 61 7.20 0.87 -19.06
CA GLY A 61 5.99 1.32 -18.33
C GLY A 61 5.91 0.83 -16.88
N TRP A 62 6.89 1.23 -16.08
CA TRP A 62 7.04 0.89 -14.68
C TRP A 62 5.84 1.36 -13.87
N TRP A 63 5.22 2.48 -14.27
CA TRP A 63 4.07 3.07 -13.61
C TRP A 63 2.85 2.13 -13.68
N LEU A 64 2.61 1.47 -14.82
CA LEU A 64 1.57 0.45 -14.96
C LEU A 64 1.88 -0.74 -14.05
N TRP A 65 3.11 -1.25 -14.08
CA TRP A 65 3.52 -2.36 -13.22
C TRP A 65 3.46 -2.04 -11.72
N CYS A 66 3.76 -0.79 -11.32
CA CYS A 66 3.59 -0.33 -9.95
C CYS A 66 2.14 -0.46 -9.50
N THR A 67 1.17 -0.13 -10.36
CA THR A 67 -0.26 -0.29 -10.01
C THR A 67 -0.65 -1.76 -9.84
N VAL A 68 -0.17 -2.66 -10.72
CA VAL A 68 -0.41 -4.11 -10.61
C VAL A 68 0.19 -4.66 -9.32
N ILE A 69 1.44 -4.31 -9.01
CA ILE A 69 2.12 -4.75 -7.78
C ILE A 69 1.42 -4.18 -6.55
N GLY A 70 1.02 -2.91 -6.56
CA GLY A 70 0.30 -2.27 -5.47
C GLY A 70 -1.02 -2.96 -5.15
N VAL A 71 -1.81 -3.32 -6.17
CA VAL A 71 -3.03 -4.13 -6.01
C VAL A 71 -2.69 -5.50 -5.42
N GLY A 72 -1.67 -6.18 -5.96
CA GLY A 72 -1.24 -7.49 -5.49
C GLY A 72 -0.83 -7.50 -4.02
N VAL A 73 0.00 -6.55 -3.60
CA VAL A 73 0.41 -6.36 -2.19
C VAL A 73 -0.81 -6.09 -1.30
N GLY A 74 -1.74 -5.25 -1.75
CA GLY A 74 -2.97 -4.94 -1.03
C GLY A 74 -3.85 -6.18 -0.80
N VAL A 75 -4.11 -6.94 -1.86
CA VAL A 75 -4.91 -8.18 -1.80
C VAL A 75 -4.26 -9.24 -0.92
N VAL A 76 -2.95 -9.46 -1.07
CA VAL A 76 -2.19 -10.42 -0.24
C VAL A 76 -2.21 -9.98 1.23
N GLY A 77 -2.02 -8.69 1.52
CA GLY A 77 -2.10 -8.14 2.86
C GLY A 77 -3.48 -8.33 3.51
N LEU A 78 -4.56 -8.06 2.76
CA LEU A 78 -5.93 -8.32 3.22
C LEU A 78 -6.16 -9.80 3.51
N ALA A 79 -5.78 -10.69 2.59
CA ALA A 79 -5.91 -12.13 2.77
C ALA A 79 -5.16 -12.63 4.02
N TRP A 80 -3.94 -12.16 4.23
CA TRP A 80 -3.11 -12.51 5.38
C TRP A 80 -3.74 -12.08 6.71
N VAL A 81 -4.20 -10.84 6.82
CA VAL A 81 -4.83 -10.32 8.05
C VAL A 81 -6.15 -11.03 8.33
N GLN A 82 -6.90 -11.41 7.31
CA GLN A 82 -8.14 -12.17 7.46
C GLN A 82 -7.88 -13.62 7.86
N PHE A 83 -6.81 -14.24 7.36
CA PHE A 83 -6.41 -15.60 7.71
C PHE A 83 -5.93 -15.70 9.17
N ARG A 84 -5.06 -14.78 9.62
CA ARG A 84 -4.52 -14.75 11.00
C ARG A 84 -5.58 -14.52 12.09
N ARG A 85 -6.81 -14.15 11.71
CA ARG A 85 -7.93 -13.99 12.64
C ARG A 85 -8.74 -15.28 12.85
N ARG A 86 -8.58 -16.28 11.99
CA ARG A 86 -9.13 -17.63 12.20
C ARG A 86 -8.18 -18.44 13.06
#